data_AF-A0A5X4GRW4-F1
#
_entry.id   AF-A0A5X4GRW4-F1
#
_cell.length_a   1.000
_cell.length_b   1.000
_cell.length_c   1.000
_cell.angle_alpha   90.00
_cell.angle_beta   90.00
_cell.angle_gamma   90.00
#
_symmetry.space_group_name_H-M   'P 1'
#
loop_
_entity.id
_entity.type
_entity.pdbx_description
1 polymer ?
#
loop_
_entity_poly.entity_id
_entity_poly.type
_entity_poly.pdbx_seq_one_letter_code
_entity_poly.pdbx_strand_id
1 'polypeptide(L)'
;RVRLARADKPFANIYVNCDPLTAIRLLSSPPSTPMRGRKGKPLRIGKYRFDRGFIAQAPNGWWQVFERSGAGRYPLNVVKIPVADALRHAFNTQVVLQMKTEMPKELKHEISYELRRFTKK
;
A
#
# COMPACT_ATOMS: atom_id res chain seq x y z
N ARG A 1 9.75 1.12 5.81
CA ARG A 1 11.08 1.32 6.46
C ARG A 1 11.11 0.52 7.76
N VAL A 2 12.20 -0.19 8.06
CA VAL A 2 12.32 -0.99 9.30
C VAL A 2 13.42 -0.40 10.17
N ARG A 3 13.16 -0.23 11.46
CA ARG A 3 14.16 0.04 12.50
C ARG A 3 14.30 -1.21 13.34
N LEU A 4 15.47 -1.83 13.28
CA LEU A 4 15.76 -3.07 13.97
C LEU A 4 15.86 -2.87 15.49
N ALA A 5 15.64 -3.96 16.22
CA ALA A 5 15.84 -4.00 17.66
C ALA A 5 17.33 -3.82 18.01
N ARG A 6 17.59 -3.31 19.21
CA ARG A 6 18.93 -3.15 19.79
C ARG A 6 18.95 -3.71 21.20
N ALA A 7 20.14 -3.96 21.75
CA ALA A 7 20.27 -4.50 23.11
C ALA A 7 19.63 -3.58 24.17
N ASP A 8 19.76 -2.26 24.01
CA ASP A 8 19.15 -1.24 24.86
C ASP A 8 17.65 -1.03 24.58
N LYS A 9 17.17 -1.50 23.43
CA LYS A 9 15.81 -1.30 22.94
C LYS A 9 15.32 -2.54 22.19
N PRO A 10 14.86 -3.58 22.90
CA PRO A 10 14.56 -4.90 22.33
C PRO A 10 13.23 -4.93 21.57
N PHE A 11 12.89 -3.86 20.84
CA PHE A 11 11.72 -3.82 19.97
C PHE A 11 12.07 -3.18 18.62
N ALA A 12 11.54 -3.77 17.55
CA ALA A 12 11.69 -3.29 16.19
C ALA A 12 10.46 -2.48 15.77
N ASN A 13 10.69 -1.38 15.05
CA ASN A 13 9.61 -0.56 14.50
C ASN A 13 9.55 -0.71 12.98
N ILE A 14 8.38 -1.08 12.47
CA ILE A 14 8.13 -1.19 11.03
C ILE A 14 7.18 -0.05 10.64
N TYR A 15 7.62 0.78 9.71
CA TYR A 15 6.83 1.87 9.14
C TYR A 15 6.29 1.45 7.78
N VAL A 16 4.97 1.53 7.65
CA VAL A 16 4.21 1.23 6.43
C VAL A 16 3.62 2.53 5.89
N ASN A 17 3.72 2.75 4.58
CA ASN A 17 3.01 3.86 3.96
C ASN A 17 1.54 3.47 3.76
N CYS A 18 0.65 4.27 4.32
CA CYS A 18 -0.81 4.11 4.22
C CYS A 18 -1.45 5.24 3.40
N ASP A 19 -0.66 6.03 2.68
CA ASP A 19 -1.16 7.11 1.83
C ASP A 19 -2.18 6.57 0.81
N PRO A 20 -3.23 7.34 0.51
CA PRO A 20 -4.19 6.98 -0.52
C PRO A 20 -3.49 6.74 -1.87
N LEU A 21 -3.75 5.58 -2.48
CA LEU A 21 -3.16 5.22 -3.76
C LEU A 21 -3.86 5.94 -4.89
N THR A 22 -3.14 6.36 -5.92
CA THR A 22 -3.78 6.88 -7.12
C THR A 22 -4.63 5.78 -7.77
N ALA A 23 -5.81 6.14 -8.27
CA ALA A 23 -6.65 5.20 -8.98
C ALA A 23 -5.99 4.83 -10.31
N ILE A 24 -5.39 3.65 -10.37
CA ILE A 24 -4.78 3.06 -11.57
C ILE A 24 -5.19 1.59 -11.60
N ARG A 25 -5.47 1.06 -12.79
CA ARG A 25 -5.66 -0.38 -12.97
C ARG A 25 -4.29 -1.06 -12.99
N LEU A 26 -3.93 -1.69 -11.88
CA LEU A 26 -2.72 -2.49 -11.78
C LEU A 26 -2.82 -3.73 -12.67
N LEU A 27 -1.69 -4.20 -13.22
CA LEU A 27 -1.58 -5.41 -14.07
C LEU A 27 -2.31 -5.33 -15.42
N SER A 28 -2.60 -4.12 -15.92
CA SER A 28 -3.16 -3.91 -17.26
C SER A 28 -2.27 -2.95 -18.04
N SER A 29 -2.13 -3.16 -19.34
CA SER A 29 -1.45 -2.20 -20.20
C SER A 29 -2.21 -0.87 -20.17
N PRO A 30 -1.52 0.28 -20.01
CA PRO A 30 -2.15 1.57 -20.11
C PRO A 30 -2.79 1.75 -21.50
N PRO A 31 -3.87 2.54 -21.61
CA PRO A 31 -4.44 2.84 -22.92
C PRO A 31 -3.42 3.62 -23.77
N SER A 32 -3.50 3.48 -25.09
CA SER A 32 -2.65 4.24 -26.01
C SER A 32 -3.09 5.71 -26.15
N THR A 33 -4.36 6.01 -25.85
CA THR A 33 -4.95 7.35 -25.99
C THR A 33 -5.82 7.71 -24.77
N PRO A 34 -6.00 9.01 -24.48
CA PRO A 34 -6.85 9.46 -23.38
C PRO A 34 -8.29 8.94 -23.52
N MET A 35 -8.77 8.25 -22.48
CA MET A 35 -10.06 7.56 -22.51
C MET A 35 -11.02 8.19 -21.50
N ARG A 36 -12.24 8.47 -21.93
CA ARG A 36 -13.35 8.83 -21.03
C ARG A 36 -14.33 7.68 -20.90
N GLY A 37 -15.02 7.59 -19.76
CA GLY A 37 -16.25 6.79 -19.67
C GLY A 37 -17.29 7.18 -20.73
N ARG A 38 -18.18 6.25 -21.08
CA ARG A 38 -19.28 6.49 -22.04
C ARG A 38 -20.15 7.65 -21.55
N LYS A 39 -20.68 8.48 -22.46
CA LYS A 39 -21.53 9.64 -22.12
C LYS A 39 -22.67 9.22 -21.18
N GLY A 40 -22.79 9.88 -20.03
CA GLY A 40 -23.80 9.57 -19.00
C GLY A 40 -23.48 8.34 -18.12
N LYS A 41 -22.33 7.67 -18.32
CA LYS A 41 -21.89 6.55 -17.49
C LYS A 41 -20.60 6.89 -16.74
N PRO A 42 -20.47 6.43 -15.49
CA PRO A 42 -19.25 6.58 -14.72
C PRO A 42 -18.10 5.78 -15.35
N LEU A 43 -16.87 6.26 -15.16
CA LEU A 43 -15.68 5.43 -15.36
C LEU A 43 -15.58 4.44 -14.20
N ARG A 44 -15.37 3.16 -14.50
CA ARG A 44 -15.20 2.10 -13.50
C ARG A 44 -13.77 1.55 -13.56
N ILE A 45 -13.07 1.59 -12.43
CA ILE A 45 -11.75 0.97 -12.24
C ILE A 45 -11.85 0.02 -11.05
N GLY A 46 -11.80 -1.29 -11.33
CA GLY A 46 -12.06 -2.31 -10.32
C GLY A 46 -13.44 -2.13 -9.70
N LYS A 47 -13.49 -2.09 -8.37
CA LYS A 47 -14.71 -1.84 -7.58
C LYS A 47 -15.11 -0.37 -7.47
N TYR A 48 -14.24 0.57 -7.87
CA TYR A 48 -14.46 2.00 -7.70
C TYR A 48 -15.13 2.63 -8.91
N ARG A 49 -16.03 3.58 -8.65
CA ARG A 49 -16.86 4.27 -9.63
C ARG A 49 -16.59 5.78 -9.57
N PHE A 50 -16.34 6.39 -10.72
CA PHE A 50 -16.07 7.83 -10.85
C PHE A 50 -17.02 8.42 -11.89
N ASP A 51 -17.96 9.27 -11.47
CA ASP A 51 -19.06 9.72 -12.33
C ASP A 51 -18.58 10.62 -13.47
N ARG A 52 -17.53 11.42 -13.26
CA ARG A 52 -16.87 12.24 -14.29
C ARG A 52 -15.40 11.89 -14.46
N GLY A 53 -15.09 10.60 -14.31
CA GLY A 53 -13.74 10.07 -14.44
C GLY A 53 -13.25 9.93 -15.88
N PHE A 54 -11.96 10.18 -16.10
CA PHE A 54 -11.25 9.88 -17.36
C PHE A 54 -9.80 9.47 -17.09
N ILE A 55 -9.20 8.75 -18.03
CA ILE A 55 -7.81 8.28 -17.99
C ILE A 55 -6.99 9.16 -18.92
N ALA A 56 -5.94 9.79 -18.41
CA ALA A 56 -5.04 10.62 -19.18
C ALA A 56 -3.60 10.52 -18.66
N GLN A 57 -2.65 10.91 -19.49
CA GLN A 57 -1.26 11.02 -19.09
C GLN A 57 -1.07 12.29 -18.24
N ALA A 58 -0.49 12.13 -17.06
CA ALA A 58 -0.08 13.23 -16.19
C ALA A 58 1.21 13.89 -16.73
N PRO A 59 1.57 15.11 -16.26
CA PRO A 59 2.79 15.81 -16.73
C PRO A 59 4.09 15.03 -16.53
N ASN A 60 4.11 14.08 -15.59
CA ASN A 60 5.23 13.18 -15.34
C ASN A 60 5.27 11.95 -16.28
N GLY A 61 4.39 11.89 -17.28
CA GLY A 61 4.34 10.83 -18.27
C GLY A 61 3.53 9.58 -17.87
N TRP A 62 2.97 9.52 -16.66
CA TRP A 62 2.24 8.34 -16.18
C TRP A 62 0.74 8.44 -16.46
N TRP A 63 0.13 7.31 -16.81
CA TRP A 63 -1.33 7.23 -16.98
C TRP A 63 -2.03 7.22 -15.63
N GLN A 64 -2.94 8.18 -15.43
CA GLN A 64 -3.68 8.37 -14.19
C GLN A 64 -5.16 8.57 -14.45
N VAL A 65 -5.96 8.27 -13.44
CA VAL A 65 -7.39 8.55 -13.44
C VAL A 65 -7.64 9.90 -12.80
N PHE A 66 -8.31 10.75 -13.57
CA PHE A 66 -8.72 12.08 -13.17
C PHE A 66 -10.23 12.15 -13.05
N GLU A 67 -10.72 12.95 -12.12
CA GLU A 67 -12.13 13.28 -11.99
C GLU A 67 -12.33 14.79 -12.14
N ARG A 68 -13.42 15.16 -12.80
CA ARG A 68 -13.83 16.56 -12.98
C ARG A 68 -14.92 16.90 -11.97
N SER A 69 -14.76 18.02 -11.27
CA SER A 69 -15.79 18.55 -10.37
C SER A 69 -17.06 19.00 -11.12
N GLY A 70 -16.93 19.56 -12.33
CA GLY A 70 -18.05 20.10 -13.11
C GLY A 70 -18.06 19.71 -14.60
N ALA A 71 -18.99 20.30 -15.35
CA ALA A 71 -19.19 20.02 -16.78
C ALA A 71 -18.13 20.69 -17.70
N GLY A 72 -17.63 21.86 -17.32
CA GLY A 72 -16.61 22.63 -18.05
C GLY A 72 -15.19 22.06 -17.95
N ARG A 73 -14.18 22.74 -18.54
CA ARG A 73 -12.74 22.47 -18.37
C ARG A 73 -12.21 22.85 -16.98
N TYR A 74 -12.93 22.43 -15.96
CA TYR A 74 -12.62 22.65 -14.55
C TYR A 74 -11.39 21.86 -14.08
N PRO A 75 -10.77 22.25 -12.94
CA PRO A 75 -9.52 21.68 -12.48
C PRO A 75 -9.57 20.17 -12.31
N LEU A 76 -8.45 19.53 -12.64
CA LEU A 76 -8.28 18.09 -12.66
C LEU A 76 -7.87 17.61 -11.26
N ASN A 77 -8.74 16.83 -10.61
CA ASN A 77 -8.35 16.16 -9.37
C ASN A 77 -7.83 14.76 -9.71
N VAL A 78 -6.64 14.43 -9.23
CA VAL A 78 -6.14 13.04 -9.24
C VAL A 78 -6.99 12.26 -8.26
N VAL A 79 -7.61 11.20 -8.75
CA VAL A 79 -8.46 10.36 -7.92
C VAL A 79 -7.58 9.51 -7.01
N LYS A 80 -7.82 9.61 -5.71
CA LYS A 80 -7.13 8.84 -4.67
C LYS A 80 -8.08 7.80 -4.06
N ILE A 81 -7.63 6.56 -4.01
CA ILE A 81 -8.32 5.44 -3.39
C ILE A 81 -7.90 5.38 -1.91
N PRO A 82 -8.83 5.44 -0.95
CA PRO A 82 -8.50 5.26 0.46
C PRO A 82 -8.16 3.79 0.71
N VAL A 83 -6.91 3.52 1.08
CA VAL A 83 -6.40 2.17 1.36
C VAL A 83 -5.84 2.06 2.79
N ALA A 84 -5.75 3.20 3.50
CA ALA A 84 -5.11 3.32 4.79
C ALA A 84 -5.63 2.30 5.83
N ASP A 85 -6.95 2.24 6.02
CA ASP A 85 -7.55 1.37 7.05
C ASP A 85 -7.35 -0.10 6.72
N ALA A 86 -7.56 -0.48 5.45
CA ALA A 86 -7.38 -1.85 4.99
C ALA A 86 -5.94 -2.34 5.21
N LEU A 87 -4.95 -1.51 4.88
CA LEU A 87 -3.54 -1.83 5.11
C LEU A 87 -3.20 -1.88 6.60
N ARG A 88 -3.71 -0.94 7.40
CA ARG A 88 -3.48 -0.93 8.85
C ARG A 88 -4.01 -2.20 9.50
N HIS A 89 -5.22 -2.63 9.15
CA HIS A 89 -5.81 -3.86 9.66
C HIS A 89 -5.02 -5.09 9.22
N ALA A 90 -4.74 -5.23 7.92
CA ALA A 90 -3.98 -6.37 7.41
C ALA A 90 -2.58 -6.47 8.05
N PHE A 91 -1.91 -5.32 8.20
CA PHE A 91 -0.59 -5.25 8.81
C PHE A 91 -0.62 -5.67 10.29
N ASN A 92 -1.52 -5.11 11.09
CA ASN A 92 -1.62 -5.46 12.51
C ASN A 92 -1.93 -6.95 12.72
N THR A 93 -2.84 -7.50 11.92
CA THR A 93 -3.16 -8.93 11.96
C THR A 93 -1.94 -9.79 11.65
N GLN A 94 -1.19 -9.43 10.59
CA GLN A 94 -0.01 -10.17 10.19
C GLN A 94 1.13 -10.08 11.21
N VAL A 95 1.35 -8.91 11.81
CA VAL A 95 2.37 -8.72 12.85
C VAL A 95 2.07 -9.61 14.05
N VAL A 96 0.83 -9.62 14.54
CA VAL A 96 0.44 -10.47 15.68
C VAL A 96 0.62 -11.95 15.35
N LEU A 97 0.26 -12.36 14.13
CA LEU A 97 0.40 -13.74 13.68
C LEU A 97 1.88 -14.15 13.59
N GLN A 98 2.74 -13.35 12.94
CA GLN A 98 4.17 -13.62 12.86
C GLN A 98 4.85 -13.63 14.23
N MET A 99 4.47 -12.70 15.11
CA MET A 99 4.98 -12.62 16.48
C MET A 99 4.63 -13.88 17.29
N LYS A 100 3.47 -14.50 17.05
CA LYS A 100 3.09 -15.76 17.72
C LYS A 100 3.79 -16.97 17.12
N THR A 101 3.98 -17.01 15.81
CA THR A 101 4.48 -18.20 15.10
C THR A 101 6.00 -18.27 15.05
N GLU A 102 6.67 -17.16 14.71
CA GLU A 102 8.12 -17.14 14.45
C GLU A 102 8.94 -16.71 15.66
N MET A 103 8.46 -15.75 16.47
CA MET A 103 9.21 -15.25 17.64
C MET A 103 9.65 -16.37 18.60
N PRO A 104 8.82 -17.38 18.97
CA PRO A 104 9.26 -18.42 19.88
C PRO A 104 10.37 -19.30 19.31
N LYS A 105 10.39 -19.50 17.98
CA LYS A 105 11.42 -20.31 17.31
C LYS A 105 12.76 -19.58 17.36
N GLU A 106 12.76 -18.30 17.01
CA GLU A 106 13.95 -17.44 17.07
C GLU A 106 14.47 -17.33 18.51
N LEU A 107 13.59 -17.07 19.48
CA LEU A 107 13.97 -16.94 20.88
C LEU A 107 14.56 -18.25 21.42
N LYS A 108 13.96 -19.40 21.09
CA LYS A 108 14.51 -20.71 21.48
C LYS A 108 15.88 -20.94 20.86
N HIS A 109 16.06 -20.59 19.58
CA HIS A 109 17.32 -20.73 18.88
C HIS A 109 18.42 -19.90 19.57
N GLU A 110 18.16 -18.62 19.79
CA GLU A 110 19.09 -17.68 20.42
C GLU A 110 19.46 -18.09 21.85
N ILE A 111 18.48 -18.47 22.67
CA ILE A 111 18.74 -18.96 24.03
C ILE A 111 19.63 -20.21 23.99
N SER A 112 19.33 -21.16 23.10
CA SER A 112 20.14 -22.38 22.97
C SER A 112 21.57 -22.10 22.51
N TYR A 113 21.73 -21.12 21.62
CA TYR A 113 23.01 -20.68 21.09
C TYR A 113 23.87 -20.04 22.19
N GLU A 114 23.31 -19.09 22.95
CA GLU A 114 24.01 -18.42 24.04
C GLU A 114 24.38 -19.41 25.17
N LEU A 115 23.46 -20.29 25.59
CA LEU A 115 23.77 -21.32 26.59
C LEU A 115 24.93 -22.23 26.16
N ARG A 116 24.97 -22.64 24.89
CA ARG A 116 26.07 -23.45 24.34
C ARG A 116 27.38 -22.67 24.32
N ARG A 117 27.34 -21.37 24.09
CA ARG A 117 28.51 -20.49 24.09
C ARG A 117 29.10 -20.33 25.49
N PHE A 118 28.26 -20.17 26.51
CA PHE A 118 28.70 -20.07 27.90
C PHE A 118 29.27 -21.38 28.43
N THR A 119 28.69 -22.53 28.08
CA THR A 119 29.13 -23.85 28.56
C THR A 119 30.39 -24.39 27.86
N LYS A 120 30.80 -23.81 26.73
CA LYS A 120 32.06 -24.15 26.04
C LYS A 120 33.28 -23.34 26.51
N LYS A 121 33.08 -22.34 27.37
CA LYS A 121 34.17 -21.65 28.07
C LYS A 121 34.56 -22.43 29.31
#